data_AF-A0A942QNS2-F1
#
_entry.id   AF-A0A942QNS2-F1
#
_cell.length_a   1.000
_cell.length_b   1.000
_cell.length_c   1.000
_cell.angle_alpha   90.00
_cell.angle_beta   90.00
_cell.angle_gamma   90.00
#
_symmetry.space_group_name_H-M   'P 1'
#
loop_
_entity.id
_entity.type
_entity.pdbx_description
1 polymer ?
#
loop_
_entity_poly.entity_id
_entity_poly.type
_entity_poly.pdbx_seq_one_letter_code
_entity_poly.pdbx_strand_id
1 'polypeptide(L)'
;MKKILITGALGQIGTELVVAMRKTYGTDNVIASDIHATAPTGPIAEGPYSLVDVTVPQQIADVVKRHKINTIVHLAAILSATGEAKPKLAR
;
A
#
# COMPACT_ATOMS: atom_id res chain seq x y z
N MET A 1 12.91 4.64 14.83
CA MET A 1 12.34 5.20 13.59
C MET A 1 11.19 4.31 13.12
N LYS A 2 10.11 4.90 12.59
CA LYS A 2 8.98 4.13 12.05
C LYS A 2 9.36 3.57 10.67
N LYS A 3 9.05 2.30 10.41
CA LYS A 3 9.12 1.64 9.10
C LYS A 3 7.70 1.26 8.73
N ILE A 4 7.16 1.93 7.73
CA ILE A 4 5.72 2.02 7.47
C ILE A 4 5.41 1.31 6.16
N LEU A 5 4.44 0.40 6.19
CA LEU A 5 3.83 -0.18 5.00
C LEU A 5 2.45 0.44 4.80
N ILE A 6 2.19 0.97 3.60
CA ILE A 6 0.87 1.47 3.20
C ILE A 6 0.34 0.53 2.11
N THR A 7 -0.71 -0.25 2.39
CA THR A 7 -1.36 -1.11 1.38
C THR A 7 -2.53 -0.38 0.73
N GLY A 8 -2.84 -0.64 -0.54
CA GLY A 8 -3.86 0.12 -1.27
C GLY A 8 -3.36 1.54 -1.60
N ALA A 9 -2.05 1.68 -1.75
CA ALA A 9 -1.35 2.95 -1.88
C ALA A 9 -1.66 3.70 -3.19
N LEU A 10 -2.17 3.01 -4.22
CA LEU A 10 -2.54 3.64 -5.48
C LEU A 10 -4.00 4.11 -5.50
N GLY A 11 -4.73 3.94 -4.40
CA GLY A 11 -6.07 4.48 -4.24
C GLY A 11 -6.08 6.01 -4.06
N GLN A 12 -7.29 6.57 -4.05
CA GLN A 12 -7.52 8.02 -3.90
C GLN A 12 -6.83 8.60 -2.67
N ILE A 13 -6.97 7.96 -1.50
CA ILE A 13 -6.35 8.41 -0.24
C ILE A 13 -4.86 8.01 -0.20
N GLY A 14 -4.54 6.81 -0.68
CA GLY A 14 -3.20 6.24 -0.60
C GLY A 14 -2.14 7.11 -1.28
N THR A 15 -2.49 7.69 -2.43
CA THR A 15 -1.56 8.47 -3.24
C THR A 15 -1.05 9.71 -2.51
N GLU A 16 -1.96 10.51 -1.95
CA GLU A 16 -1.60 11.70 -1.18
C GLU A 16 -0.93 11.34 0.16
N LEU A 17 -1.41 10.27 0.80
CA LEU A 17 -0.88 9.84 2.09
C LEU A 17 0.58 9.38 1.99
N VAL A 18 0.96 8.61 0.96
CA VAL A 18 2.34 8.19 0.74
C VAL A 18 3.27 9.39 0.66
N VAL A 19 2.90 10.42 -0.12
CA VAL A 19 3.71 11.63 -0.29
C VAL A 19 3.88 12.36 1.03
N ALA A 20 2.77 12.59 1.74
CA ALA A 20 2.80 13.26 3.04
C ALA A 20 3.64 12.49 4.06
N MET A 21 3.47 11.16 4.15
CA MET A 21 4.21 10.33 5.09
C MET A 21 5.69 10.24 4.73
N ARG A 22 6.07 10.19 3.45
CA ARG A 22 7.47 10.23 3.04
C ARG A 22 8.13 11.55 3.41
N LYS A 23 7.42 12.68 3.28
CA LYS A 23 7.90 13.99 3.74
C LYS A 23 8.13 14.04 5.25
N THR A 24 7.26 13.40 6.04
CA THR A 24 7.35 13.42 7.52
C THR A 24 8.33 12.39 8.07
N TYR A 25 8.36 11.17 7.52
CA TYR A 25 9.09 10.03 8.08
C TYR A 25 10.33 9.63 7.26
N GLY A 26 10.55 10.23 6.10
CA GLY A 26 11.62 9.92 5.16
C GLY A 26 11.18 8.93 4.07
N THR A 27 11.61 9.16 2.83
CA THR A 27 11.23 8.37 1.65
C THR A 27 11.47 6.87 1.82
N ASP A 28 12.66 6.48 2.29
CA ASP A 28 13.05 5.07 2.46
C ASP A 28 12.38 4.37 3.66
N ASN A 29 11.64 5.12 4.47
CA ASN A 29 10.92 4.58 5.63
C ASN A 29 9.46 4.26 5.33
N VAL A 30 8.94 4.67 4.17
CA VAL A 30 7.54 4.46 3.77
C VAL A 30 7.49 3.63 2.48
N ILE A 31 7.10 2.38 2.65
CA ILE A 31 6.93 1.40 1.58
C ILE A 31 5.48 1.49 1.11
N ALA A 32 5.28 1.95 -0.12
CA ALA A 32 3.99 1.94 -0.77
C ALA A 32 3.70 0.54 -1.33
N SER A 33 2.44 0.12 -1.33
CA SER A 33 2.07 -1.20 -1.81
C SER A 33 0.65 -1.26 -2.34
N ASP A 34 0.46 -2.01 -3.43
CA ASP A 34 -0.83 -2.24 -4.06
C ASP A 34 -0.82 -3.58 -4.81
N ILE A 35 -2.00 -4.04 -5.26
CA ILE A 35 -2.16 -5.27 -6.04
C ILE A 35 -1.82 -5.07 -7.52
N HIS A 36 -1.71 -3.82 -7.97
CA HIS A 36 -1.44 -3.48 -9.35
C HIS A 36 0.07 -3.49 -9.63
N ALA A 37 0.48 -4.28 -10.63
CA ALA A 37 1.88 -4.43 -11.03
C ALA A 37 2.43 -3.25 -11.85
N THR A 38 1.56 -2.35 -12.33
CA THR A 38 1.99 -1.11 -12.97
C THR A 38 2.81 -0.30 -11.98
N ALA A 39 4.07 -0.02 -12.35
CA ALA A 39 4.94 0.81 -11.53
C ALA A 39 4.23 2.13 -11.19
N PRO A 40 4.28 2.58 -9.92
CA PRO A 40 3.69 3.86 -9.55
C PRO A 40 4.25 4.97 -10.45
N THR A 41 3.38 5.88 -10.87
CA THR A 41 3.75 7.09 -11.61
C THR A 41 3.72 8.32 -10.69
N GLY A 42 4.35 9.40 -11.12
CA GLY A 42 4.37 10.65 -10.35
C GLY A 42 5.09 10.52 -8.99
N PRO A 43 4.67 11.29 -7.96
CA PRO A 43 5.38 11.36 -6.67
C PRO A 43 5.52 10.04 -5.91
N ILE A 44 4.67 9.04 -6.18
CA ILE A 44 4.79 7.71 -5.56
C ILE A 44 5.99 6.94 -6.14
N ALA A 45 6.37 7.21 -7.39
CA ALA A 45 7.49 6.55 -8.07
C ALA A 45 8.85 6.84 -7.42
N GLU A 46 8.96 7.91 -6.64
CA GLU A 46 10.22 8.41 -6.07
C GLU A 46 10.74 7.60 -4.87
N GLY A 47 10.07 6.51 -4.48
CA GLY A 47 10.46 5.75 -3.31
C GLY A 47 10.05 4.28 -3.37
N PRO A 48 10.34 3.50 -2.32
CA PRO A 48 10.16 2.06 -2.35
C PRO A 48 8.69 1.67 -2.52
N TYR A 49 8.47 0.72 -3.43
CA TYR A 49 7.17 0.13 -3.74
C TYR A 49 7.26 -1.39 -3.66
N SER A 50 6.18 -2.05 -3.25
CA SER A 50 6.07 -3.51 -3.25
C SER A 50 4.71 -3.94 -3.77
N LEU A 51 4.70 -4.78 -4.79
CA LEU A 51 3.49 -5.47 -5.26
C LEU A 51 3.04 -6.45 -4.16
N VAL A 52 1.86 -6.23 -3.59
CA VAL A 52 1.31 -7.10 -2.55
C VAL A 52 -0.19 -7.26 -2.78
N ASP A 53 -0.59 -8.51 -2.97
CA ASP A 53 -1.97 -8.94 -2.78
C ASP A 53 -2.23 -9.13 -1.28
N VAL A 54 -3.07 -8.27 -0.70
CA VAL A 54 -3.39 -8.32 0.73
C VAL A 54 -4.20 -9.56 1.12
N THR A 55 -4.79 -10.26 0.16
CA THR A 55 -5.48 -11.54 0.38
C THR A 55 -4.52 -12.73 0.46
N VAL A 56 -3.22 -12.51 0.17
CA VAL A 56 -2.15 -13.51 0.26
C VAL A 56 -1.25 -13.17 1.47
N PRO A 57 -1.48 -13.76 2.66
CA PRO A 57 -0.81 -13.34 3.90
C PRO A 57 0.72 -13.41 3.84
N GLN A 58 1.25 -14.38 3.09
CA GLN A 58 2.69 -14.56 2.93
C GLN A 58 3.36 -13.35 2.25
N GLN A 59 2.69 -12.69 1.29
CA GLN A 59 3.24 -11.52 0.62
C GLN A 59 3.40 -10.34 1.59
N ILE A 60 2.41 -10.12 2.47
CA ILE A 60 2.51 -9.12 3.55
C ILE A 60 3.66 -9.49 4.50
N ALA A 61 3.73 -10.75 4.94
CA ALA A 61 4.76 -11.23 5.86
C ALA A 61 6.17 -11.03 5.29
N ASP A 62 6.37 -11.32 4.01
CA ASP A 62 7.65 -11.17 3.33
C ASP A 62 8.08 -9.70 3.25
N VAL A 63 7.17 -8.79 2.92
CA VAL A 63 7.45 -7.34 2.90
C VAL A 63 7.73 -6.81 4.30
N VAL A 64 6.96 -7.24 5.29
CA VAL A 64 7.16 -6.87 6.70
C VAL A 64 8.55 -7.29 7.17
N LYS A 65 8.95 -8.54 6.90
CA LYS A 65 10.26 -9.08 7.28
C LYS A 65 11.39 -8.38 6.52
N ARG A 66 11.27 -8.24 5.19
CA ARG A 66 12.30 -7.64 4.32
C ARG A 66 12.60 -6.20 4.69
N HIS A 67 11.57 -5.39 4.94
CA HIS A 67 11.72 -3.96 5.23
C HIS A 67 11.71 -3.61 6.72
N LYS A 68 11.61 -4.63 7.59
CA LYS A 68 11.51 -4.49 9.06
C LYS A 68 10.37 -3.55 9.46
N ILE A 69 9.21 -3.73 8.82
CA ILE A 69 8.02 -2.91 9.03
C ILE A 69 7.56 -3.05 10.48
N ASN A 70 7.24 -1.93 11.11
CA ASN A 70 6.73 -1.86 12.48
C ASN A 70 5.41 -1.08 12.58
N THR A 71 4.88 -0.59 11.45
CA THR A 71 3.60 0.12 11.38
C THR A 71 2.95 -0.18 10.03
N ILE A 72 1.67 -0.53 10.02
CA ILE A 72 0.90 -0.76 8.80
C ILE A 72 -0.26 0.22 8.77
N VAL A 73 -0.41 0.92 7.64
CA VAL A 73 -1.61 1.68 7.28
C VAL A 73 -2.33 0.89 6.19
N HIS A 74 -3.48 0.31 6.53
CA HIS A 74 -4.19 -0.60 5.65
C HIS A 74 -5.34 0.11 4.93
N LEU A 75 -5.15 0.50 3.66
CA LEU A 75 -6.16 1.17 2.82
C LEU A 75 -6.72 0.27 1.71
N ALA A 76 -6.19 -0.94 1.55
CA ALA A 76 -6.64 -1.85 0.51
C ALA A 76 -8.06 -2.32 0.84
N ALA A 77 -9.03 -1.93 0.02
CA ALA A 77 -10.44 -2.27 0.21
C ALA A 77 -11.21 -2.16 -1.11
N ILE A 78 -12.38 -2.79 -1.14
CA ILE A 78 -13.39 -2.58 -2.18
C ILE A 78 -14.47 -1.66 -1.60
N LEU A 79 -14.77 -0.57 -2.29
CA LEU A 79 -15.82 0.37 -1.88
C LEU A 79 -17.22 -0.21 -2.07
N SER A 80 -18.17 0.23 -1.25
CA SER A 80 -19.55 -0.30 -1.20
C SER A 80 -20.20 -0.40 -2.59
N ALA A 81 -20.21 0.68 -3.37
CA ALA A 81 -20.83 0.69 -4.70
C ALA A 81 -20.22 -0.36 -5.65
N THR A 82 -18.90 -0.58 -5.57
CA THR A 82 -18.23 -1.62 -6.38
C THR A 82 -18.49 -3.02 -5.82
N GLY A 83 -18.53 -3.18 -4.50
CA GLY A 83 -18.86 -4.44 -3.85
C GLY A 83 -20.29 -4.89 -4.14
N GLU A 84 -21.25 -3.97 -4.10
CA GLU A 84 -22.66 -4.21 -4.44
C GLU A 84 -22.83 -4.57 -5.91
N ALA A 85 -22.18 -3.83 -6.82
CA ALA A 85 -22.22 -4.13 -8.25
C ALA A 85 -21.48 -5.43 -8.61
N LYS A 86 -20.46 -5.82 -7.84
CA LYS A 86 -19.62 -7.01 -8.08
C LYS A 86 -19.41 -7.82 -6.79
N PRO A 87 -20.45 -8.52 -6.28
CA PRO A 87 -20.39 -9.19 -4.97
C PRO A 87 -19.29 -10.25 -4.85
N LYS A 88 -18.88 -10.88 -5.95
CA LYS A 88 -17.81 -11.89 -5.95
C LYS A 88 -16.44 -11.32 -5.54
N LEU A 89 -16.21 -10.02 -5.71
CA LEU A 89 -14.96 -9.37 -5.31
C LEU A 89 -14.92 -9.11 -3.79
N ALA A 90 -16.07 -8.94 -3.16
CA ALA A 90 -16.20 -8.58 -1.75
C ALA A 90 -16.57 -9.78 -0.84
N ARG A 91 -16.42 -11.00 -1.35
CA ARG A 91 -16.70 -12.25 -0.65
C ARG A 91 -15.43 -12.93 -0.18
#